data_AF-A0A562XCH3-F1
#
_entry.id   AF-A0A562XCH3-F1
#
_cell.length_a   1.000
_cell.length_b   1.000
_cell.length_c   1.000
_cell.angle_alpha   90.00
_cell.angle_beta   90.00
_cell.angle_gamma   90.00
#
_symmetry.space_group_name_H-M   'P 1'
#
loop_
_entity.id
_entity.type
_entity.pdbx_description
1 polymer ?
#
loop_
_entity_poly.entity_id
_entity_poly.type
_entity_poly.pdbx_seq_one_letter_code
_entity_poly.pdbx_strand_id
1 'polypeptide(L)'
;MKKPILFFTFITHLFCASVSNGELEIITIDANFAKNLTINDKFTPWLKHPTKPGFMIAFIPVDYNASGVVSIKNTINDTVGHTEFIISKKDYKTEDITSIINKFKIDDKTAELIKKEKK
;
A
#
# COMPACT_ATOMS: atom_id res chain seq x y z
N MET A 1 -51.24 -7.37 -22.25
CA MET A 1 -50.59 -6.23 -21.56
C MET A 1 -49.22 -6.69 -21.07
N LYS A 2 -48.14 -6.22 -21.70
CA LYS A 2 -46.77 -6.65 -21.42
C LYS A 2 -46.24 -5.86 -20.22
N LYS A 3 -45.84 -6.55 -19.14
CA LYS A 3 -45.13 -5.94 -18.00
C LYS A 3 -43.69 -5.66 -18.43
N PRO A 4 -43.16 -4.44 -18.29
CA PRO A 4 -41.72 -4.26 -18.33
C PRO A 4 -41.16 -4.72 -16.99
N ILE A 5 -40.47 -5.87 -17.00
CA ILE A 5 -39.53 -6.25 -15.94
C ILE A 5 -38.41 -5.23 -16.00
N LEU A 6 -38.40 -4.28 -15.06
CA LEU A 6 -37.30 -3.34 -14.90
C LEU A 6 -36.13 -4.13 -14.31
N PHE A 7 -35.33 -4.71 -15.19
CA PHE A 7 -34.07 -5.37 -14.84
C PHE A 7 -33.11 -4.26 -14.45
N PHE A 8 -33.11 -3.88 -13.17
CA PHE A 8 -32.16 -2.94 -12.60
C PHE A 8 -30.80 -3.67 -12.56
N THR A 9 -30.06 -3.59 -13.66
CA THR A 9 -28.65 -3.99 -13.72
C THR A 9 -27.88 -3.08 -12.77
N PHE A 10 -27.75 -3.52 -11.52
CA PHE A 10 -26.80 -2.98 -10.58
C PHE A 10 -25.41 -3.31 -11.14
N ILE A 11 -24.85 -2.42 -11.96
CA ILE A 11 -23.48 -2.56 -12.43
C ILE A 11 -22.59 -2.29 -11.22
N THR A 12 -22.30 -3.35 -10.46
CA THR A 12 -21.22 -3.36 -9.47
C THR A 12 -19.93 -3.14 -10.23
N HIS A 13 -19.52 -1.89 -10.36
CA HIS A 13 -18.15 -1.58 -10.74
C HIS A 13 -17.30 -1.97 -9.53
N LEU A 14 -16.90 -3.24 -9.47
CA LEU A 14 -15.79 -3.71 -8.65
C LEU A 14 -14.54 -3.06 -9.24
N PHE A 15 -14.35 -1.77 -8.97
CA PHE A 15 -13.05 -1.13 -9.15
C PHE A 15 -12.15 -1.76 -8.09
N CYS A 16 -11.50 -2.86 -8.46
CA CYS A 16 -10.38 -3.34 -7.71
C CYS A 16 -9.29 -2.29 -7.87
N ALA A 17 -9.05 -1.53 -6.80
CA ALA A 17 -7.99 -0.54 -6.81
C ALA A 17 -6.66 -1.27 -6.99
N SER A 18 -5.78 -0.73 -7.82
CA SER A 18 -4.46 -1.31 -8.07
C SER A 18 -3.38 -0.27 -7.82
N VAL A 19 -2.24 -0.73 -7.34
CA VAL A 19 -1.07 0.08 -7.03
C VAL A 19 0.16 -0.65 -7.54
N SER A 20 1.11 0.07 -8.14
CA SER A 20 2.32 -0.62 -8.63
C SER A 20 3.25 -0.97 -7.48
N ASN A 21 3.99 -2.06 -7.63
CA ASN A 21 5.14 -2.32 -6.76
C ASN A 21 6.13 -1.15 -6.81
N GLY A 22 6.71 -0.76 -5.68
CA GLY A 22 7.66 0.36 -5.60
C GLY A 22 7.02 1.75 -5.63
N GLU A 23 5.69 1.85 -5.60
CA GLU A 23 4.97 3.11 -5.53
C GLU A 23 4.33 3.36 -4.15
N LEU A 24 3.70 4.53 -4.03
CA LEU A 24 3.00 4.98 -2.85
C LEU A 24 1.58 5.38 -3.24
N GLU A 25 0.58 4.81 -2.58
CA GLU A 25 -0.81 5.24 -2.69
C GLU A 25 -1.17 6.13 -1.50
N ILE A 26 -2.00 7.16 -1.73
CA ILE A 26 -2.47 8.07 -0.68
C ILE A 26 -3.97 7.92 -0.54
N ILE A 27 -4.41 7.38 0.60
CA ILE A 27 -5.84 7.30 0.91
C ILE A 27 -6.26 8.49 1.76
N THR A 28 -7.48 8.98 1.52
CA THR A 28 -8.06 10.12 2.23
C THR A 28 -9.42 9.73 2.81
N ILE A 29 -9.70 10.10 4.06
CA ILE A 29 -10.97 9.83 4.73
C ILE A 29 -11.37 11.00 5.64
N ASP A 30 -12.65 11.11 5.98
CA ASP A 30 -13.12 12.04 7.02
C ASP A 30 -12.50 11.67 8.38
N ALA A 31 -12.09 12.69 9.13
CA ALA A 31 -11.42 12.55 10.42
C ALA A 31 -12.23 11.77 11.46
N ASN A 32 -13.55 11.75 11.36
CA ASN A 32 -14.40 10.99 12.27
C ASN A 32 -14.24 9.47 12.09
N PHE A 33 -13.85 9.02 10.89
CA PHE A 33 -13.67 7.62 10.55
C PHE A 33 -12.20 7.17 10.57
N ALA A 34 -11.24 8.10 10.67
CA ALA A 34 -9.82 7.82 10.78
C ALA A 34 -9.46 7.29 12.18
N LYS A 35 -9.45 5.96 12.35
CA LYS A 35 -9.18 5.28 13.63
C LYS A 35 -7.98 4.36 13.51
N ASN A 36 -8.14 3.07 13.82
CA ASN A 36 -7.04 2.11 13.86
C ASN A 36 -6.77 1.57 12.46
N LEU A 37 -5.81 2.18 11.77
CA LEU A 37 -5.37 1.75 10.44
C LEU A 37 -4.22 0.76 10.53
N THR A 38 -4.35 -0.36 9.82
CA THR A 38 -3.24 -1.28 9.56
C THR A 38 -3.08 -1.55 8.08
N ILE A 39 -1.83 -1.70 7.65
CA ILE A 39 -1.42 -2.07 6.31
C ILE A 39 -0.60 -3.34 6.43
N ASN A 40 -1.05 -4.43 5.81
CA ASN A 40 -0.44 -5.76 5.97
C ASN A 40 -0.19 -6.08 7.46
N ASP A 41 -1.22 -5.82 8.28
CA ASP A 41 -1.23 -6.01 9.74
C ASP A 41 -0.24 -5.17 10.55
N LYS A 42 0.44 -4.20 9.92
CA LYS A 42 1.28 -3.21 10.60
C LYS A 42 0.52 -1.92 10.83
N PHE A 43 0.57 -1.41 12.07
CA PHE A 43 -0.02 -0.12 12.41
C PHE A 43 0.53 1.00 11.50
N THR A 44 -0.37 1.83 10.99
CA THR A 44 -0.02 3.00 10.18
C THR A 44 -0.77 4.22 10.70
N PRO A 45 -0.08 5.34 10.98
CA PRO A 45 -0.74 6.54 11.48
C PRO A 45 -1.50 7.28 10.40
N TRP A 46 -2.60 7.89 10.80
CA TRP A 46 -3.27 8.93 10.01
C TRP A 46 -2.59 10.29 10.24
N LEU A 47 -2.48 11.07 9.17
CA LEU A 47 -1.97 12.44 9.19
C LEU A 47 -3.10 13.42 8.83
N LYS A 48 -3.05 14.64 9.37
CA LYS A 48 -4.02 15.67 8.99
C LYS A 48 -3.83 16.04 7.52
N HIS A 49 -4.92 16.15 6.78
CA HIS A 49 -4.84 16.60 5.39
C HIS A 49 -4.37 18.06 5.35
N PRO A 50 -3.33 18.40 4.56
CA PRO A 50 -2.68 19.72 4.63
C PRO A 50 -3.58 20.87 4.16
N THR A 51 -4.48 20.61 3.22
CA THR A 51 -5.34 21.64 2.59
C THR A 51 -6.84 21.43 2.79
N LYS A 52 -7.26 20.33 3.43
CA LYS A 52 -8.68 19.96 3.54
C LYS A 52 -9.04 19.70 5.01
N PRO A 53 -9.52 20.74 5.73
CA PRO A 53 -9.93 20.60 7.12
C PRO A 53 -10.98 19.50 7.28
N GLY A 54 -10.91 18.75 8.39
CA GLY A 54 -11.82 17.64 8.66
C GLY A 54 -11.48 16.33 7.95
N PHE A 55 -10.39 16.28 7.17
CA PHE A 55 -9.94 15.06 6.51
C PHE A 55 -8.56 14.63 7.01
N MET A 56 -8.32 13.32 6.92
CA MET A 56 -7.06 12.66 7.24
C MET A 56 -6.54 11.92 6.01
N ILE A 57 -5.22 11.78 5.93
CA ILE A 57 -4.52 11.02 4.89
C ILE A 57 -3.67 9.92 5.51
N ALA A 58 -3.49 8.83 4.78
CA ALA A 58 -2.50 7.81 5.10
C ALA A 58 -1.71 7.43 3.85
N PHE A 59 -0.44 7.12 4.08
CA PHE A 59 0.51 6.69 3.07
C PHE A 59 0.54 5.17 3.04
N ILE A 60 0.27 4.59 1.87
CA ILE A 60 0.27 3.15 1.64
C ILE A 60 1.48 2.81 0.76
N PRO A 61 2.67 2.60 1.36
CA PRO A 61 3.86 2.24 0.60
C PRO A 61 3.75 0.79 0.12
N VAL A 62 4.19 0.55 -1.11
CA VAL A 62 4.26 -0.79 -1.70
C VAL A 62 5.71 -1.10 -2.01
N ASP A 63 6.26 -2.13 -1.37
CA ASP A 63 7.65 -2.51 -1.60
C ASP A 63 7.89 -2.84 -3.08
N TYR A 64 9.07 -2.45 -3.58
CA TYR A 64 9.48 -2.75 -4.96
C TYR A 64 9.43 -4.25 -5.29
N ASN A 65 9.72 -5.10 -4.31
CA ASN A 65 9.70 -6.55 -4.48
C ASN A 65 8.34 -7.19 -4.12
N ALA A 66 7.33 -6.40 -3.73
CA ALA A 66 6.03 -6.94 -3.35
C ALA A 66 5.24 -7.47 -4.55
N SER A 67 4.38 -8.43 -4.28
CA SER A 67 3.44 -9.03 -5.23
C SER A 67 2.19 -9.49 -4.49
N GLY A 68 1.08 -9.68 -5.19
CA GLY A 68 -0.19 -10.10 -4.59
C GLY A 68 -1.05 -8.90 -4.26
N VAL A 69 -1.42 -8.73 -2.99
CA VAL A 69 -2.30 -7.65 -2.53
C VAL A 69 -1.70 -6.90 -1.35
N VAL A 70 -2.01 -5.61 -1.25
CA VAL A 70 -1.86 -4.84 -0.02
C VAL A 70 -3.20 -4.83 0.70
N SER A 71 -3.22 -5.37 1.92
CA SER A 71 -4.41 -5.43 2.76
C SER A 71 -4.45 -4.23 3.69
N ILE A 72 -5.51 -3.43 3.59
CA ILE A 72 -5.73 -2.24 4.41
C ILE A 72 -6.95 -2.47 5.28
N LYS A 73 -6.79 -2.34 6.59
CA LYS A 73 -7.87 -2.47 7.56
C LYS A 73 -7.99 -1.19 8.37
N ASN A 74 -9.20 -0.66 8.49
CA ASN A 74 -9.51 0.45 9.37
C ASN A 74 -10.61 0.01 10.34
N THR A 75 -10.29 -0.05 11.63
CA THR A 75 -11.22 -0.53 12.67
C THR A 75 -11.84 0.63 13.44
N ILE A 76 -13.17 0.66 13.49
CA ILE A 76 -13.99 1.67 14.20
C ILE A 76 -15.00 0.93 15.07
N ASN A 77 -14.96 1.11 16.40
CA ASN A 77 -15.90 0.49 17.35
C ASN A 77 -16.15 -1.01 17.04
N ASP A 78 -15.06 -1.78 16.95
CA ASP A 78 -15.06 -3.23 16.64
C ASP A 78 -15.55 -3.62 15.24
N THR A 79 -15.96 -2.66 14.41
CA THR A 79 -16.26 -2.89 12.99
C THR A 79 -15.01 -2.66 12.16
N VAL A 80 -14.63 -3.66 11.37
CA VAL A 80 -13.45 -3.61 10.50
C VAL A 80 -13.87 -3.31 9.07
N GLY A 81 -13.48 -2.15 8.56
CA GLY A 81 -13.47 -1.88 7.13
C GLY A 81 -12.22 -2.50 6.51
N HIS A 82 -12.39 -3.34 5.49
CA HIS A 82 -11.29 -4.00 4.79
C HIS A 82 -11.30 -3.58 3.32
N THR A 83 -10.12 -3.21 2.82
CA THR A 83 -9.90 -2.85 1.42
C THR A 83 -8.60 -3.51 0.98
N GLU A 84 -8.61 -4.03 -0.24
CA GLU A 84 -7.43 -4.63 -0.86
C GLU A 84 -7.06 -3.89 -2.12
N PHE A 85 -5.77 -3.62 -2.27
CA PHE A 85 -5.19 -3.13 -3.50
C PHE A 85 -4.43 -4.26 -4.18
N ILE A 86 -4.74 -4.55 -5.45
CA ILE A 86 -3.92 -5.49 -6.24
C ILE A 86 -2.60 -4.82 -6.59
N ILE A 87 -1.50 -5.52 -6.35
CA ILE A 87 -0.17 -5.05 -6.70
C ILE A 87 0.10 -5.37 -8.18
N SER A 88 0.17 -4.33 -9.01
CA SER A 88 0.58 -4.47 -10.41
C SER A 88 2.11 -4.43 -10.52
N LYS A 89 2.72 -5.51 -11.00
CA LYS A 89 4.17 -5.54 -11.21
C LYS A 89 4.54 -4.69 -12.42
N LYS A 90 5.31 -3.63 -12.20
CA LYS A 90 5.88 -2.79 -13.26
C LYS A 90 7.05 -3.49 -13.94
N ASP A 91 7.18 -3.20 -15.24
CA ASP A 91 8.30 -3.62 -16.06
C ASP A 91 9.48 -2.66 -15.86
N TYR A 92 10.21 -2.88 -14.77
CA TYR A 92 11.40 -2.11 -14.45
C TYR A 92 12.58 -2.56 -15.31
N LYS A 93 13.35 -1.59 -15.82
CA LYS A 93 14.59 -1.86 -16.53
C LYS A 93 15.58 -2.58 -15.61
N THR A 94 16.30 -3.54 -16.16
CA THR A 94 17.31 -4.32 -15.46
C THR A 94 18.70 -4.05 -16.03
N GLU A 95 19.71 -4.02 -15.18
CA GLU A 95 21.11 -3.83 -15.56
C GLU A 95 21.97 -4.98 -14.99
N ASP A 96 23.00 -5.42 -15.73
CA ASP A 96 23.98 -6.40 -15.24
C ASP A 96 25.12 -5.69 -14.50
N ILE A 97 25.21 -5.95 -13.19
CA ILE A 97 26.19 -5.35 -12.29
C ILE A 97 27.22 -6.36 -11.75
N THR A 98 27.31 -7.55 -12.35
CA THR A 98 28.15 -8.65 -11.86
C THR A 98 29.63 -8.26 -11.70
N SER A 99 30.17 -7.47 -12.63
CA SER A 99 31.57 -7.00 -12.59
C SER A 99 31.86 -6.02 -11.46
N ILE A 100 30.84 -5.35 -10.93
CA ILE A 100 30.91 -4.37 -9.84
C ILE A 100 30.84 -5.10 -8.50
N ILE A 101 29.90 -6.03 -8.33
CA ILE A 101 29.71 -6.80 -7.09
C ILE A 101 30.98 -7.56 -6.70
N ASN A 102 31.66 -8.18 -7.68
CA ASN A 102 32.89 -8.95 -7.44
C ASN A 102 34.06 -8.09 -6.90
N LYS A 103 33.98 -6.76 -7.00
CA LYS A 103 34.96 -5.82 -6.43
C LYS A 103 34.66 -5.44 -4.97
N PHE A 104 33.43 -5.64 -4.51
CA PHE A 104 33.02 -5.34 -3.13
C PHE A 104 33.23 -6.57 -2.23
N LYS A 105 34.48 -6.84 -1.86
CA LYS A 105 34.76 -7.71 -0.70
C LYS A 105 34.70 -6.87 0.56
N ILE A 106 33.74 -7.18 1.43
CA ILE A 106 33.55 -6.52 2.72
C ILE A 106 34.32 -7.32 3.77
N ASP A 107 35.20 -6.68 4.53
CA ASP A 107 35.87 -7.29 5.69
C ASP A 107 34.95 -7.37 6.91
N ASP A 108 35.30 -8.20 7.89
CA ASP A 108 34.47 -8.46 9.06
C ASP A 108 34.20 -7.19 9.88
N LYS A 109 35.18 -6.30 9.99
CA LYS A 109 35.05 -5.03 10.72
C LYS A 109 34.03 -4.11 10.06
N THR A 110 34.05 -4.02 8.73
CA THR A 110 33.11 -3.25 7.94
C THR A 110 31.72 -3.88 7.98
N ALA A 111 31.63 -5.21 7.95
CA ALA A 111 30.37 -5.93 8.10
C ALA A 111 29.72 -5.69 9.47
N GLU A 112 30.51 -5.63 10.55
CA GLU A 112 30.02 -5.27 11.88
C GLU A 112 29.49 -3.83 11.95
N LEU A 113 30.17 -2.88 11.31
CA LEU A 113 29.69 -1.50 11.21
C LEU A 113 28.36 -1.40 10.45
N ILE A 114 28.25 -2.09 9.30
CA ILE A 114 26.99 -2.15 8.54
C ILE A 114 25.86 -2.75 9.39
N LYS A 115 26.14 -3.81 10.16
CA LYS A 115 25.16 -4.41 11.07
C LYS A 115 24.73 -3.43 12.17
N LYS A 116 25.66 -2.61 12.67
CA LYS A 116 25.37 -1.58 13.69
C LYS A 116 24.48 -0.47 13.14
N GLU A 117 24.70 -0.04 11.90
CA GLU A 117 23.90 1.02 11.25
C GLU A 117 22.51 0.58 10.79
N LYS A 118 22.32 -0.73 10.59
CA LYS A 118 21.01 -1.30 10.22
C LYS A 118 20.02 -1.36 11.39
N LYS A 119 20.49 -1.22 12.63
CA LYS A 119 19.66 -1.21 13.85
C LYS A 119 19.10 0.18 14.11
#